data_AF-A0A7X8LU82-F1
#
_entry.id   AF-A0A7X8LU82-F1
#
_cell.length_a   1.000
_cell.length_b   1.000
_cell.length_c   1.000
_cell.angle_alpha   90.00
_cell.angle_beta   90.00
_cell.angle_gamma   90.00
#
_symmetry.space_group_name_H-M   'P 1'
#
loop_
_entity.id
_entity.type
_entity.pdbx_description
1 polymer ?
#
loop_
_entity_poly.entity_id
_entity_poly.type
_entity_poly.pdbx_seq_one_letter_code
_entity_poly.pdbx_strand_id
1 'polypeptide(L)'
;VLVLGLASSVITAIIAALVLCEVVTSLKLDRKTELYLVVYACFAIGLGAALTPIGEPLSTIVVSKLKGPPHNAGFGYLFGLVGLWVVPGVLLLAFMAARRMRSVEAGHAGMRQDQNETSSTVIIRAAKVYIFVMALVLLGAGLKPLAEMTVAKLCAWQLYWLNIVSAALDNATLAAAEIVPDMVRDKITAILMGLLVSGGMLIPGNIPNIISASKLNIRSREWAGAAVPLGLAMMAAYFFILMITGHMAAK
;
A
#
# COMPACT_ATOMS: atom_id res chain seq x y z
N VAL A 1 -12.08 -7.32 -5.51
CA VAL A 1 -11.24 -7.01 -4.32
C VAL A 1 -10.33 -8.18 -3.97
N LEU A 2 -10.84 -9.31 -3.46
CA LEU A 2 -10.00 -10.45 -3.03
C LEU A 2 -8.98 -10.91 -4.08
N VAL A 3 -9.46 -11.23 -5.29
CA VAL A 3 -8.63 -11.73 -6.39
C VAL A 3 -7.56 -10.69 -6.77
N LEU A 4 -7.96 -9.44 -7.03
CA LEU A 4 -7.02 -8.36 -7.37
C LEU A 4 -6.02 -8.08 -6.25
N GLY A 5 -6.46 -8.15 -5.00
CA GLY A 5 -5.61 -7.95 -3.82
C GLY A 5 -4.51 -9.01 -3.73
N LEU A 6 -4.85 -10.30 -3.78
CA LEU A 6 -3.83 -11.34 -3.70
C LEU A 6 -2.98 -11.46 -4.98
N ALA A 7 -3.60 -11.27 -6.15
CA ALA A 7 -2.91 -11.37 -7.43
C ALA A 7 -1.92 -10.22 -7.68
N SER A 8 -2.08 -9.05 -7.03
CA SER A 8 -1.17 -7.91 -7.20
C SER A 8 0.27 -8.24 -6.80
N SER A 9 0.46 -9.23 -5.92
CA SER A 9 1.77 -9.78 -5.55
C SER A 9 2.49 -10.48 -6.71
N VAL A 10 1.78 -10.85 -7.79
CA VAL A 10 2.35 -11.53 -8.97
C VAL A 10 2.35 -10.60 -10.18
N ILE A 11 1.26 -9.86 -10.39
CA ILE A 11 1.08 -9.03 -11.60
C ILE A 11 1.43 -7.56 -11.41
N THR A 12 1.88 -7.13 -10.23
CA THR A 12 2.09 -5.72 -9.81
C THR A 12 0.82 -4.96 -9.41
N ALA A 13 0.98 -3.99 -8.49
CA ALA A 13 -0.06 -3.06 -8.07
C ALA A 13 -0.57 -2.18 -9.22
N ILE A 14 0.29 -1.84 -10.19
CA ILE A 14 -0.05 -1.01 -11.35
C ILE A 14 -1.08 -1.73 -12.22
N ILE A 15 -0.78 -2.97 -12.62
CA ILE A 15 -1.67 -3.76 -13.48
C ILE A 15 -2.98 -4.06 -12.74
N ALA A 16 -2.92 -4.43 -11.46
CA ALA A 16 -4.11 -4.69 -10.66
C ALA A 16 -5.02 -3.45 -10.54
N ALA A 17 -4.46 -2.24 -10.39
CA ALA A 17 -5.22 -0.99 -10.34
C ALA A 17 -5.85 -0.62 -11.69
N LEU A 18 -5.17 -0.87 -12.81
CA LEU A 18 -5.75 -0.66 -14.14
C LEU A 18 -6.93 -1.60 -14.40
N VAL A 19 -6.79 -2.88 -14.05
CA VAL A 19 -7.89 -3.86 -14.13
C VAL A 19 -9.05 -3.44 -13.23
N LEU A 20 -8.76 -2.95 -12.01
CA LEU A 20 -9.78 -2.41 -11.11
C LEU A 20 -10.57 -1.27 -11.77
N CYS A 21 -9.90 -0.31 -12.39
CA CYS A 21 -10.56 0.84 -13.04
C CYS A 21 -11.54 0.38 -14.11
N GLU A 22 -11.12 -0.56 -14.97
CA GLU A 22 -11.96 -1.11 -16.03
C GLU A 22 -13.19 -1.85 -15.48
N VAL A 23 -12.99 -2.64 -14.42
CA VAL A 23 -14.07 -3.35 -13.74
C VAL A 23 -15.07 -2.36 -13.14
N VAL A 24 -14.59 -1.31 -12.46
CA VAL A 24 -15.46 -0.32 -11.80
C VAL A 24 -16.28 0.47 -12.83
N THR A 25 -15.67 0.94 -13.91
CA THR A 25 -16.38 1.65 -14.98
C THR A 25 -17.43 0.76 -15.67
N SER A 26 -17.20 -0.55 -15.71
CA SER A 26 -18.16 -1.51 -16.27
C SER A 26 -19.36 -1.79 -15.34
N LEU A 27 -19.19 -1.65 -14.02
CA LEU A 27 -20.24 -1.95 -13.03
C LEU A 27 -21.39 -0.92 -13.05
N LYS A 28 -21.14 0.32 -13.47
CA LYS A 28 -22.13 1.41 -13.57
C LYS A 28 -22.99 1.53 -12.29
N LEU A 29 -22.37 1.58 -11.12
CA LEU A 29 -23.05 1.76 -9.84
C LEU A 29 -23.13 3.24 -9.47
N ASP A 30 -23.75 3.58 -8.34
CA ASP A 30 -23.70 4.96 -7.85
C ASP A 30 -22.25 5.34 -7.46
N ARG A 31 -21.87 6.61 -7.74
CA ARG A 31 -20.52 7.13 -7.48
C ARG A 31 -20.02 6.87 -6.06
N LYS A 32 -20.91 6.91 -5.05
CA LYS A 32 -20.53 6.71 -3.65
C LYS A 32 -20.14 5.25 -3.41
N THR A 33 -20.91 4.30 -3.91
CA THR A 33 -20.59 2.86 -3.80
C THR A 33 -19.32 2.52 -4.56
N GLU A 34 -19.16 3.04 -5.77
CA GLU A 34 -17.95 2.82 -6.55
C GLU A 34 -16.71 3.43 -5.86
N LEU A 35 -16.82 4.61 -5.25
CA LEU A 35 -15.75 5.22 -4.46
C LEU A 35 -15.30 4.29 -3.32
N TYR A 36 -16.24 3.75 -2.54
CA TYR A 36 -15.88 2.82 -1.46
C TYR A 36 -15.33 1.50 -1.98
N LEU A 37 -15.86 0.98 -3.09
CA LEU A 37 -15.33 -0.22 -3.74
C LEU A 37 -13.88 -0.02 -4.17
N VAL A 38 -13.58 1.12 -4.81
CA VAL A 38 -12.22 1.50 -5.23
C VAL A 38 -11.30 1.61 -4.03
N VAL A 39 -11.72 2.30 -2.96
CA VAL A 39 -10.92 2.43 -1.73
C VAL A 39 -10.61 1.05 -1.13
N TYR A 40 -11.62 0.20 -0.92
CA TYR A 40 -11.38 -1.16 -0.40
C TYR A 40 -10.48 -1.99 -1.30
N ALA A 41 -10.64 -1.87 -2.62
CA ALA A 41 -9.81 -2.55 -3.59
C ALA A 41 -8.36 -2.06 -3.58
N CYS A 42 -8.12 -0.75 -3.50
CA CYS A 42 -6.77 -0.20 -3.47
C CYS A 42 -6.03 -0.52 -2.18
N PHE A 43 -6.70 -0.51 -1.03
CA PHE A 43 -6.13 -1.03 0.22
C PHE A 43 -5.75 -2.51 0.07
N ALA A 44 -6.62 -3.33 -0.53
CA ALA A 44 -6.35 -4.75 -0.74
C ALA A 44 -5.19 -4.99 -1.72
N ILE A 45 -5.13 -4.21 -2.81
CA ILE A 45 -4.05 -4.26 -3.81
C ILE A 45 -2.72 -3.85 -3.19
N GLY A 46 -2.68 -2.76 -2.41
CA GLY A 46 -1.46 -2.30 -1.72
C GLY A 46 -0.97 -3.32 -0.69
N LEU A 47 -1.87 -3.83 0.16
CA LEU A 47 -1.52 -4.89 1.12
C LEU A 47 -0.97 -6.14 0.42
N GLY A 48 -1.65 -6.64 -0.60
CA GLY A 48 -1.22 -7.84 -1.30
C GLY A 48 0.03 -7.64 -2.16
N ALA A 49 0.23 -6.47 -2.75
CA ALA A 49 1.42 -6.16 -3.54
C ALA A 49 2.70 -6.26 -2.71
N ALA A 50 2.59 -6.01 -1.39
CA ALA A 50 3.71 -6.13 -0.47
C ALA A 50 4.19 -7.57 -0.22
N LEU A 51 3.44 -8.60 -0.63
CA LEU A 51 3.77 -10.00 -0.37
C LEU A 51 5.01 -10.49 -1.13
N THR A 52 5.36 -9.86 -2.26
CA THR A 52 6.57 -10.20 -3.01
C THR A 52 7.27 -8.93 -3.51
N PRO A 53 8.58 -8.97 -3.80
CA PRO A 53 9.34 -7.82 -4.31
C PRO A 53 8.88 -7.28 -5.66
N ILE A 54 8.04 -8.03 -6.39
CA ILE A 54 7.52 -7.65 -7.72
C ILE A 54 6.30 -6.74 -7.59
N GLY A 55 5.53 -6.86 -6.50
CA GLY A 55 4.22 -6.24 -6.41
C GLY A 55 4.25 -4.71 -6.40
N GLU A 56 5.15 -4.11 -5.63
CA GLU A 56 5.29 -2.64 -5.54
C GLU A 56 6.70 -2.19 -5.10
N PRO A 57 7.10 -0.90 -5.32
CA PRO A 57 8.43 -0.43 -4.97
C PRO A 57 8.82 -0.58 -3.50
N LEU A 58 7.88 -0.40 -2.55
CA LEU A 58 8.14 -0.63 -1.13
C LEU A 58 8.71 -2.03 -0.89
N SER A 59 8.04 -3.05 -1.42
CA SER A 59 8.45 -4.44 -1.27
C SER A 59 9.84 -4.72 -1.88
N THR A 60 10.13 -4.12 -3.04
CA THR A 60 11.44 -4.20 -3.69
C THR A 60 12.54 -3.57 -2.83
N ILE A 61 12.29 -2.39 -2.27
CA ILE A 61 13.24 -1.65 -1.42
C ILE A 61 13.55 -2.43 -0.15
N VAL A 62 12.52 -2.96 0.52
CA VAL A 62 12.67 -3.72 1.77
C VAL A 62 13.54 -4.96 1.54
N VAL A 63 13.24 -5.75 0.50
CA VAL A 63 14.06 -6.93 0.17
C VAL A 63 15.47 -6.54 -0.24
N SER A 64 15.64 -5.45 -0.98
CA SER A 64 16.97 -4.96 -1.36
C SER A 64 17.80 -4.52 -0.16
N LYS A 65 17.19 -3.90 0.85
CA LYS A 65 17.87 -3.46 2.06
C LYS A 65 18.22 -4.61 3.00
N LEU A 66 17.36 -5.62 3.08
CA LEU A 66 17.51 -6.76 3.99
C LEU A 66 18.21 -7.96 3.33
N LYS A 67 18.81 -7.77 2.16
CA LYS A 67 19.44 -8.83 1.35
C LYS A 67 20.67 -9.45 2.03
N GLY A 68 21.36 -8.69 2.89
CA GLY A 68 22.53 -9.17 3.64
C GLY A 68 22.16 -9.80 4.99
N PRO A 69 23.17 -10.29 5.74
CA PRO A 69 22.99 -10.71 7.13
C PRO A 69 22.41 -9.58 7.98
N PRO A 70 21.58 -9.88 9.01
CA PRO A 70 21.16 -11.21 9.47
C PRO A 70 19.95 -11.80 8.72
N HIS A 71 19.27 -11.02 7.86
CA HIS A 71 17.98 -11.41 7.29
C HIS A 71 18.06 -12.26 6.03
N ASN A 72 19.10 -12.04 5.20
CA ASN A 72 19.31 -12.72 3.93
C ASN A 72 18.02 -12.74 3.08
N ALA A 73 17.35 -11.58 2.97
CA ALA A 73 16.03 -11.47 2.37
C ALA A 73 16.05 -11.88 0.89
N GLY A 74 15.31 -12.95 0.59
CA GLY A 74 15.05 -13.43 -0.76
C GLY A 74 13.62 -13.10 -1.23
N PHE A 75 13.22 -13.72 -2.34
CA PHE A 75 11.91 -13.50 -2.97
C PHE A 75 10.73 -13.77 -2.02
N GLY A 76 10.76 -14.87 -1.27
CA GLY A 76 9.68 -15.25 -0.35
C GLY A 76 9.75 -14.61 1.04
N TYR A 77 10.72 -13.73 1.31
CA TYR A 77 10.95 -13.17 2.64
C TYR A 77 9.72 -12.40 3.16
N LEU A 78 9.17 -11.52 2.33
CA LEU A 78 8.01 -10.70 2.70
C LEU A 78 6.75 -11.54 2.89
N PHE A 79 6.54 -12.58 2.08
CA PHE A 79 5.45 -13.51 2.27
C PHE A 79 5.51 -14.17 3.66
N GLY A 80 6.70 -14.61 4.10
CA GLY A 80 6.88 -15.18 5.44
C GLY A 80 6.78 -14.14 6.56
N LEU A 81 7.13 -12.88 6.31
CA LEU A 81 7.15 -11.82 7.32
C LEU A 81 5.77 -11.18 7.55
N VAL A 82 5.10 -10.78 6.47
CA VAL A 82 3.83 -10.04 6.53
C VAL A 82 2.61 -10.82 6.03
N GLY A 83 2.80 -11.99 5.43
CA GLY A 83 1.70 -12.75 4.81
C GLY A 83 0.56 -13.10 5.77
N LEU A 84 0.88 -13.47 7.01
CA LEU A 84 -0.12 -13.78 8.04
C LEU A 84 -0.98 -12.57 8.43
N TRP A 85 -0.47 -11.35 8.24
CA TRP A 85 -1.19 -10.11 8.52
C TRP A 85 -1.96 -9.61 7.29
N VAL A 86 -1.30 -9.65 6.14
CA VAL A 86 -1.83 -9.15 4.87
C VAL A 86 -3.03 -9.97 4.38
N VAL A 87 -2.95 -11.31 4.39
CA VAL A 87 -4.00 -12.16 3.81
C VAL A 87 -5.34 -11.98 4.53
N PRO A 88 -5.41 -12.02 5.89
CA PRO A 88 -6.64 -11.69 6.61
C PRO A 88 -7.14 -10.27 6.35
N GLY A 89 -6.24 -9.28 6.23
CA GLY A 89 -6.59 -7.91 5.88
C GLY A 89 -7.29 -7.80 4.52
N VAL A 90 -6.73 -8.47 3.50
CA VAL A 90 -7.32 -8.53 2.16
C VAL A 90 -8.68 -9.22 2.17
N LEU A 91 -8.83 -10.32 2.93
CA LEU A 91 -10.10 -11.02 3.10
C LEU A 91 -11.16 -10.12 3.76
N LEU A 92 -10.78 -9.40 4.82
CA LEU A 92 -11.67 -8.46 5.51
C LEU A 92 -12.15 -7.34 4.58
N LEU A 93 -11.23 -6.72 3.82
CA LEU A 93 -11.57 -5.68 2.86
C LEU A 93 -12.50 -6.20 1.76
N ALA A 94 -12.26 -7.41 1.27
CA ALA A 94 -13.14 -8.05 0.29
C ALA A 94 -14.54 -8.31 0.86
N PHE A 95 -14.63 -8.77 2.11
CA PHE A 95 -15.90 -8.95 2.81
C PHE A 95 -16.65 -7.64 3.01
N MET A 96 -15.96 -6.58 3.45
CA MET A 96 -16.55 -5.23 3.62
C MET A 96 -17.09 -4.68 2.30
N ALA A 97 -16.32 -4.82 1.21
CA ALA A 97 -16.76 -4.42 -0.12
C ALA A 97 -18.01 -5.20 -0.55
N ALA A 98 -18.03 -6.52 -0.37
CA ALA A 98 -19.18 -7.36 -0.71
C ALA A 98 -20.44 -6.97 0.07
N ARG A 99 -20.32 -6.73 1.38
CA ARG A 99 -21.45 -6.27 2.21
C ARG A 99 -22.01 -4.93 1.73
N ARG A 100 -21.14 -4.01 1.33
CA ARG A 100 -21.56 -2.68 0.89
C ARG A 100 -22.25 -2.70 -0.48
N MET A 101 -21.81 -3.57 -1.39
CA MET A 101 -22.44 -3.77 -2.70
C MET A 101 -23.82 -4.44 -2.61
N ARG A 102 -24.06 -5.28 -1.60
CA ARG A 102 -25.34 -6.00 -1.44
C ARG A 102 -26.54 -5.09 -1.16
N SER A 103 -26.30 -3.82 -0.82
CA SER A 103 -27.32 -2.85 -0.42
C SER A 103 -27.73 -1.88 -1.54
N VAL A 104 -27.32 -2.12 -2.78
CA VAL A 104 -27.40 -1.14 -3.88
C VAL A 104 -28.21 -1.70 -5.06
N GLU A 105 -29.28 -1.00 -5.45
CA GLU A 105 -29.95 -1.19 -6.74
C GLU A 105 -29.16 -0.50 -7.86
N ALA A 106 -29.14 -1.07 -9.06
CA ALA A 106 -28.35 -0.57 -10.19
C ALA A 106 -28.80 0.84 -10.65
N GLY A 107 -28.09 1.88 -10.18
CA GLY A 107 -28.33 3.28 -10.54
C GLY A 107 -27.60 3.71 -11.82
N HIS A 108 -28.23 4.54 -12.65
CA HIS A 108 -27.86 4.77 -14.05
C HIS A 108 -26.67 5.73 -14.33
N ALA A 109 -25.88 6.13 -13.32
CA ALA A 109 -24.81 7.13 -13.49
C ALA A 109 -23.54 6.80 -12.66
N GLY A 110 -22.76 5.83 -13.13
CA GLY A 110 -21.45 5.47 -12.57
C GLY A 110 -20.28 6.30 -13.11
N MET A 111 -19.08 6.02 -12.60
CA MET A 111 -17.83 6.69 -12.95
C MET A 111 -17.39 6.36 -14.37
N ARG A 112 -17.18 7.39 -15.19
CA ARG A 112 -16.68 7.28 -16.56
C ARG A 112 -15.16 7.40 -16.59
N GLN A 113 -14.52 6.43 -17.24
CA GLN A 113 -13.09 6.37 -17.49
C GLN A 113 -12.70 7.37 -18.58
N ASP A 114 -11.62 8.11 -18.35
CA ASP A 114 -11.09 9.02 -19.36
C ASP A 114 -10.35 8.20 -20.45
N GLN A 115 -10.84 8.29 -21.70
CA GLN A 115 -10.28 7.56 -22.85
C GLN A 115 -9.24 8.41 -23.58
N ASN A 116 -7.96 8.05 -23.39
CA ASN A 116 -6.98 7.74 -24.45
C ASN A 116 -5.57 7.74 -23.86
N GLU A 117 -4.89 6.58 -23.87
CA GLU A 117 -3.46 6.53 -23.56
C GLU A 117 -2.66 6.15 -24.80
N THR A 118 -1.95 7.12 -25.36
CA THR A 118 -1.00 6.94 -26.46
C THR A 118 0.25 6.20 -25.98
N SER A 119 0.81 5.27 -26.77
CA SER A 119 1.99 4.47 -26.41
C SER A 119 3.20 5.30 -25.92
N SER A 120 3.37 6.51 -26.44
CA SER A 120 4.41 7.45 -25.99
C SER A 120 4.21 7.91 -24.54
N THR A 121 2.96 8.01 -24.08
CA THR A 121 2.65 8.38 -22.68
C THR A 121 2.99 7.26 -21.70
N VAL A 122 2.88 6.00 -22.14
CA VAL A 122 3.27 4.82 -21.35
C VAL A 122 4.78 4.77 -21.16
N ILE A 123 5.56 4.99 -22.23
CA ILE A 123 7.02 5.02 -22.17
C ILE A 123 7.52 6.15 -21.26
N ILE A 124 6.96 7.36 -21.39
CA ILE A 124 7.35 8.50 -20.54
C ILE A 124 6.99 8.25 -19.07
N ARG A 125 5.84 7.62 -18.77
CA ARG A 125 5.48 7.25 -17.40
C ARG A 125 6.41 6.18 -16.84
N ALA A 126 6.74 5.14 -17.62
CA ALA A 126 7.67 4.10 -17.19
C ALA A 126 9.06 4.68 -16.88
N ALA A 127 9.56 5.59 -17.74
CA ALA A 127 10.81 6.31 -17.50
C ALA A 127 10.75 7.19 -16.23
N LYS A 128 9.63 7.91 -16.02
CA LYS A 128 9.41 8.70 -14.80
C LYS A 128 9.37 7.82 -13.54
N VAL A 129 8.72 6.67 -13.59
CA VAL A 129 8.70 5.69 -12.48
C VAL A 129 10.11 5.17 -12.22
N TYR A 130 10.88 4.83 -13.27
CA TYR A 130 12.26 4.38 -13.10
C TYR A 130 13.15 5.46 -12.45
N ILE A 131 13.09 6.70 -12.95
CA ILE A 131 13.84 7.83 -12.36
C ILE A 131 13.40 8.09 -10.93
N PHE A 132 12.10 8.02 -10.64
CA PHE A 132 11.56 8.16 -9.29
C PHE A 132 12.07 7.07 -8.36
N VAL A 133 12.02 5.79 -8.75
CA VAL A 133 12.57 4.67 -7.98
C VAL A 133 14.08 4.85 -7.77
N MET A 134 14.82 5.25 -8.81
CA MET A 134 16.26 5.54 -8.69
C MET A 134 16.53 6.68 -7.70
N ALA A 135 15.73 7.75 -7.74
CA ALA A 135 15.83 8.87 -6.81
C ALA A 135 15.49 8.45 -5.37
N LEU A 136 14.48 7.60 -5.16
CA LEU A 136 14.15 7.05 -3.84
C LEU A 136 15.25 6.13 -3.30
N VAL A 137 15.87 5.32 -4.16
CA VAL A 137 17.02 4.47 -3.79
C VAL A 137 18.21 5.33 -3.37
N LEU A 138 18.53 6.38 -4.14
CA LEU A 138 19.59 7.33 -3.81
C LEU A 138 19.27 8.17 -2.56
N LEU A 139 18.03 8.60 -2.39
CA LEU A 139 17.57 9.32 -1.19
C LEU A 139 17.65 8.41 0.03
N GLY A 140 17.26 7.14 -0.07
CA GLY A 140 17.42 6.15 1.00
C GLY A 140 18.89 5.92 1.38
N ALA A 141 19.81 5.99 0.41
CA ALA A 141 21.25 5.96 0.69
C ALA A 141 21.75 7.25 1.36
N GLY A 142 21.25 8.43 0.92
CA GLY A 142 21.63 9.73 1.48
C GLY A 142 21.03 10.02 2.87
N LEU A 143 19.84 9.48 3.17
CA LEU A 143 19.18 9.57 4.47
C LEU A 143 19.68 8.52 5.46
N LYS A 144 20.50 7.55 5.02
CA LYS A 144 21.05 6.49 5.87
C LYS A 144 21.68 7.00 7.19
N PRO A 145 22.50 8.07 7.22
CA PRO A 145 23.05 8.59 8.47
C PRO A 145 21.98 9.16 9.42
N LEU A 146 20.96 9.83 8.86
CA LEU A 146 19.86 10.41 9.63
C LEU A 146 18.90 9.33 10.15
N ALA A 147 18.63 8.31 9.35
CA ALA A 147 17.86 7.14 9.75
C ALA A 147 18.54 6.39 10.90
N GLU A 148 19.84 6.12 10.78
CA GLU A 148 20.63 5.45 11.83
C GLU A 148 20.68 6.27 13.14
N MET A 149 20.76 7.60 13.05
CA MET A 149 20.79 8.46 14.24
C MET A 149 19.44 8.63 14.95
N THR A 150 18.32 8.52 14.22
CA THR A 150 16.98 8.90 14.74
C THR A 150 15.99 7.74 14.77
N VAL A 151 15.90 6.91 13.72
CA VAL A 151 14.96 5.77 13.63
C VAL A 151 15.41 4.60 14.50
N ALA A 152 16.72 4.35 14.62
CA ALA A 152 17.25 3.27 15.45
C ALA A 152 16.89 3.42 16.94
N LYS A 153 16.67 4.65 17.41
CA LYS A 153 16.33 4.95 18.81
C LYS A 153 14.84 4.86 19.12
N LEU A 154 13.99 4.83 18.09
CA LEU A 154 12.53 4.77 18.26
C LEU A 154 12.08 3.33 18.45
N CYS A 155 11.15 3.12 19.38
CA CYS A 155 10.52 1.82 19.61
C CYS A 155 9.56 1.47 18.45
N ALA A 156 9.29 0.19 18.25
CA ALA A 156 8.40 -0.29 17.17
C ALA A 156 7.03 0.41 17.16
N TRP A 157 6.43 0.64 18.34
CA TRP A 157 5.14 1.32 18.46
C TRP A 157 5.17 2.79 18.00
N GLN A 158 6.31 3.48 18.19
CA GLN A 158 6.46 4.89 17.79
C GLN A 158 6.55 5.00 16.28
N LEU A 159 7.34 4.12 15.66
CA LEU A 159 7.47 4.05 14.21
C LEU A 159 6.12 3.68 13.57
N TYR A 160 5.41 2.70 14.13
CA TYR A 160 4.09 2.32 13.64
C TYR A 160 3.12 3.50 13.46
N TRP A 161 3.03 4.38 14.46
CA TRP A 161 2.14 5.54 14.40
C TRP A 161 2.73 6.71 13.61
N LEU A 162 4.05 6.91 13.66
CA LEU A 162 4.74 7.89 12.81
C LEU A 162 4.48 7.61 11.33
N ASN A 163 4.32 6.33 10.98
CA ASN A 163 4.08 5.88 9.61
C ASN A 163 2.74 6.34 9.03
N ILE A 164 1.86 6.98 9.81
CA ILE A 164 0.74 7.77 9.26
C ILE A 164 1.22 8.80 8.23
N VAL A 165 2.43 9.36 8.41
CA VAL A 165 3.04 10.32 7.47
C VAL A 165 3.19 9.71 6.06
N SER A 166 3.27 8.39 5.94
CA SER A 166 3.31 7.67 4.65
C SER A 166 2.12 7.98 3.76
N ALA A 167 0.97 8.33 4.33
CA ALA A 167 -0.19 8.72 3.55
C ALA A 167 0.12 9.93 2.65
N ALA A 168 0.97 10.85 3.10
CA ALA A 168 1.34 12.06 2.37
C ALA A 168 2.63 11.94 1.55
N LEU A 169 3.59 11.09 1.97
CA LEU A 169 4.95 11.04 1.41
C LEU A 169 5.28 9.81 0.53
N ASP A 170 4.29 8.96 0.28
CA ASP A 170 4.46 7.63 -0.34
C ASP A 170 5.23 6.63 0.54
N ASN A 171 4.74 5.38 0.54
CA ASN A 171 5.23 4.32 1.42
C ASN A 171 6.64 3.82 1.05
N ALA A 172 7.02 3.86 -0.22
CA ALA A 172 8.34 3.42 -0.67
C ALA A 172 9.43 4.37 -0.18
N THR A 173 9.12 5.68 -0.14
CA THR A 173 10.01 6.72 0.41
C THR A 173 10.31 6.47 1.87
N LEU A 174 9.27 6.24 2.69
CA LEU A 174 9.46 6.01 4.12
C LEU A 174 10.09 4.64 4.39
N ALA A 175 9.77 3.59 3.64
CA ALA A 175 10.48 2.31 3.75
C ALA A 175 11.98 2.46 3.44
N ALA A 176 12.32 3.29 2.44
CA ALA A 176 13.70 3.62 2.10
C ALA A 176 14.41 4.46 3.17
N ALA A 177 13.69 5.17 4.03
CA ALA A 177 14.26 5.86 5.17
C ALA A 177 14.34 4.97 6.42
N GLU A 178 13.28 4.24 6.74
CA GLU A 178 13.08 3.61 8.05
C GLU A 178 13.67 2.19 8.16
N ILE A 179 13.71 1.42 7.07
CA ILE A 179 14.21 0.05 7.13
C ILE A 179 15.74 0.05 7.20
N VAL A 180 16.30 -0.58 8.23
CA VAL A 180 17.75 -0.72 8.44
C VAL A 180 18.09 -2.20 8.66
N PRO A 181 19.22 -2.72 8.14
CA PRO A 181 19.56 -4.15 8.20
C PRO A 181 19.60 -4.76 9.60
N ASP A 182 20.03 -3.99 10.61
CA ASP A 182 20.23 -4.49 11.98
C ASP A 182 18.91 -4.61 12.79
N MET A 183 17.77 -4.25 12.20
CA MET A 183 16.48 -4.33 12.89
C MET A 183 16.01 -5.77 13.09
N VAL A 184 15.38 -6.05 14.23
CA VAL A 184 14.73 -7.34 14.49
C VAL A 184 13.46 -7.47 13.63
N ARG A 185 13.13 -8.71 13.22
CA ARG A 185 11.97 -9.04 12.38
C ARG A 185 10.65 -8.44 12.89
N ASP A 186 10.45 -8.42 14.21
CA ASP A 186 9.24 -7.89 14.82
C ASP A 186 9.06 -6.39 14.59
N LYS A 187 10.15 -5.62 14.74
CA LYS A 187 10.18 -4.17 14.46
C LYS A 187 9.94 -3.89 12.97
N ILE A 188 10.53 -4.68 12.09
CA ILE A 188 10.31 -4.58 10.63
C ILE A 188 8.83 -4.85 10.32
N THR A 189 8.24 -5.88 10.91
CA THR A 189 6.82 -6.21 10.72
C THR A 189 5.91 -5.06 11.15
N ALA A 190 6.17 -4.45 12.31
CA ALA A 190 5.42 -3.28 12.76
C ALA A 190 5.55 -2.11 11.79
N ILE A 191 6.77 -1.75 11.37
CA ILE A 191 7.01 -0.69 10.40
C ILE A 191 6.23 -0.94 9.10
N LEU A 192 6.36 -2.13 8.53
CA LEU A 192 5.69 -2.50 7.27
C LEU A 192 4.18 -2.43 7.40
N MET A 193 3.59 -3.01 8.45
CA MET A 193 2.14 -2.94 8.64
C MET A 193 1.65 -1.51 8.82
N GLY A 194 2.43 -0.66 9.50
CA GLY A 194 2.16 0.77 9.59
C GLY A 194 2.11 1.43 8.21
N LEU A 195 3.19 1.29 7.42
CA LEU A 195 3.33 1.89 6.08
C LEU A 195 2.26 1.40 5.08
N LEU A 196 1.98 0.10 5.09
CA LEU A 196 1.02 -0.52 4.15
C LEU A 196 -0.42 -0.04 4.40
N VAL A 197 -0.81 0.10 5.66
CA VAL A 197 -2.17 0.53 6.02
C VAL A 197 -2.29 2.04 5.88
N SER A 198 -1.33 2.82 6.36
CA SER A 198 -1.39 4.28 6.25
C SER A 198 -1.28 4.79 4.82
N GLY A 199 -0.50 4.12 3.96
CA GLY A 199 -0.38 4.45 2.55
C GLY A 199 -1.72 4.41 1.79
N GLY A 200 -2.71 3.66 2.28
CA GLY A 200 -4.06 3.63 1.72
C GLY A 200 -4.91 4.89 1.99
N MET A 201 -4.56 5.69 3.00
CA MET A 201 -5.45 6.76 3.51
C MET A 201 -5.58 7.97 2.58
N LEU A 202 -4.53 8.28 1.81
CA LEU A 202 -4.51 9.41 0.88
C LEU A 202 -4.00 8.95 -0.49
N ILE A 203 -4.34 9.71 -1.53
CA ILE A 203 -3.98 9.38 -2.92
C ILE A 203 -2.47 9.23 -3.11
N PRO A 204 -1.59 10.13 -2.60
CA PRO A 204 -0.15 10.00 -2.84
C PRO A 204 0.51 8.83 -2.10
N GLY A 205 -0.16 8.25 -1.11
CA GLY A 205 0.45 7.31 -0.18
C GLY A 205 0.79 5.93 -0.77
N ASN A 206 0.14 5.55 -1.87
CA ASN A 206 0.47 4.33 -2.61
C ASN A 206 0.01 4.42 -4.10
N ILE A 207 0.75 3.76 -5.00
CA ILE A 207 0.53 3.67 -6.45
C ILE A 207 -0.89 3.30 -6.89
N PRO A 208 -1.57 2.25 -6.36
CA PRO A 208 -2.91 1.92 -6.81
C PRO A 208 -3.93 3.03 -6.50
N ASN A 209 -3.68 3.85 -5.47
CA ASN A 209 -4.51 5.02 -5.16
C ASN A 209 -4.33 6.10 -6.22
N ILE A 210 -3.07 6.41 -6.59
CA ILE A 210 -2.72 7.40 -7.62
C ILE A 210 -3.39 7.05 -8.95
N ILE A 211 -3.23 5.79 -9.40
CA ILE A 211 -3.78 5.31 -10.67
C ILE A 211 -5.30 5.37 -10.65
N SER A 212 -5.92 4.80 -9.61
CA SER A 212 -7.39 4.70 -9.56
C SER A 212 -8.05 6.05 -9.42
N ALA A 213 -7.50 6.95 -8.60
CA ALA A 213 -8.03 8.30 -8.45
C ALA A 213 -7.90 9.11 -9.75
N SER A 214 -6.79 8.97 -10.47
CA SER A 214 -6.59 9.64 -11.75
C SER A 214 -7.52 9.09 -12.83
N LYS A 215 -7.66 7.77 -12.97
CA LYS A 215 -8.47 7.13 -14.02
C LYS A 215 -9.97 7.28 -13.82
N LEU A 216 -10.43 7.28 -12.57
CA LEU A 216 -11.85 7.37 -12.21
C LEU A 216 -12.28 8.78 -11.79
N ASN A 217 -11.37 9.76 -11.89
CA ASN A 217 -11.61 11.17 -11.58
C ASN A 217 -12.18 11.38 -10.15
N ILE A 218 -11.49 10.79 -9.18
CA ILE A 218 -11.81 10.88 -7.75
C ILE A 218 -11.00 12.02 -7.14
N ARG A 219 -11.67 12.98 -6.49
CA ARG A 219 -10.98 14.10 -5.83
C ARG A 219 -10.33 13.66 -4.52
N SER A 220 -9.22 14.28 -4.15
CA SER A 220 -8.49 13.97 -2.89
C SER A 220 -9.37 14.04 -1.64
N ARG A 221 -10.32 14.99 -1.59
CA ARG A 221 -11.26 15.12 -0.47
C ARG A 221 -12.27 13.97 -0.41
N GLU A 222 -12.75 13.51 -1.57
CA GLU A 222 -13.66 12.34 -1.66
C GLU A 222 -12.92 11.08 -1.21
N TRP A 223 -11.70 10.88 -1.71
CA TRP A 223 -10.84 9.77 -1.31
C TRP A 223 -10.60 9.77 0.20
N ALA A 224 -10.08 10.88 0.73
CA ALA A 224 -9.73 10.99 2.14
C ALA A 224 -10.94 10.74 3.06
N GLY A 225 -12.13 11.23 2.68
CA GLY A 225 -13.36 11.01 3.44
C GLY A 225 -13.76 9.54 3.57
N ALA A 226 -13.44 8.70 2.57
CA ALA A 226 -13.71 7.27 2.60
C ALA A 226 -12.53 6.44 3.17
N ALA A 227 -11.30 6.82 2.83
CA ALA A 227 -10.09 6.05 3.09
C ALA A 227 -9.46 6.33 4.46
N VAL A 228 -9.46 7.56 4.95
CA VAL A 228 -8.85 7.92 6.25
C VAL A 228 -9.54 7.21 7.42
N PRO A 229 -10.89 7.20 7.54
CA PRO A 229 -11.55 6.50 8.66
C PRO A 229 -11.27 4.99 8.64
N LEU A 230 -11.30 4.38 7.45
CA LEU A 230 -10.97 2.97 7.27
C LEU A 230 -9.51 2.69 7.69
N GLY A 231 -8.57 3.48 7.17
CA GLY A 231 -7.15 3.29 7.45
C GLY A 231 -6.83 3.46 8.93
N LEU A 232 -7.38 4.48 9.60
CA LEU A 232 -7.18 4.67 11.05
C LEU A 232 -7.77 3.50 11.86
N ALA A 233 -8.95 3.00 11.49
CA ALA A 233 -9.56 1.84 12.14
C ALA A 233 -8.70 0.58 11.94
N MET A 234 -8.19 0.35 10.72
CA MET A 234 -7.27 -0.76 10.44
C MET A 234 -5.95 -0.60 11.19
N MET A 235 -5.39 0.61 11.25
CA MET A 235 -4.16 0.88 11.99
C MET A 235 -4.34 0.58 13.48
N ALA A 236 -5.44 1.03 14.09
CA ALA A 236 -5.73 0.71 15.48
C ALA A 236 -5.89 -0.80 15.70
N ALA A 237 -6.63 -1.50 14.82
CA ALA A 237 -6.82 -2.94 14.92
C ALA A 237 -5.49 -3.71 14.84
N TYR A 238 -4.67 -3.44 13.82
CA TYR A 238 -3.35 -4.06 13.71
C TYR A 238 -2.43 -3.69 14.86
N PHE A 239 -2.50 -2.45 15.37
CA PHE A 239 -1.72 -2.03 16.52
C PHE A 239 -1.98 -2.92 17.75
N PHE A 240 -3.25 -3.14 18.10
CA PHE A 240 -3.63 -4.00 19.22
C PHE A 240 -3.23 -5.46 18.98
N ILE A 241 -3.44 -5.98 17.77
CA ILE A 241 -3.07 -7.36 17.42
C ILE A 241 -1.54 -7.55 17.52
N LEU A 242 -0.75 -6.62 16.98
CA LEU A 242 0.71 -6.65 17.04
C LEU A 242 1.24 -6.44 18.47
N MET A 243 0.53 -5.68 19.29
CA MET A 243 0.85 -5.54 20.72
C MET A 243 0.64 -6.85 21.47
N ILE A 244 -0.51 -7.51 21.28
CA ILE A 244 -0.83 -8.79 21.94
C ILE A 244 0.13 -9.90 21.52
N THR A 245 0.55 -9.90 20.25
CA THR A 245 1.49 -10.90 19.71
C THR A 245 2.96 -10.55 19.97
N GLY A 246 3.25 -9.49 20.73
CA GLY A 246 4.61 -9.14 21.18
C GLY A 246 5.46 -8.32 20.19
N HIS A 247 4.97 -8.06 18.97
CA HIS A 247 5.74 -7.37 17.93
C HIS A 247 6.05 -5.90 18.28
N MET A 248 5.25 -5.29 19.16
CA MET A 248 5.43 -3.89 19.61
C MET A 248 6.42 -3.72 20.77
N ALA A 249 6.83 -4.81 21.42
CA ALA A 249 7.75 -4.79 22.56
C ALA A 249 9.24 -4.73 22.14
N ALA A 250 9.52 -4.93 20.85
CA ALA A 250 10.87 -4.86 20.29
C ALA A 250 11.42 -3.42 20.35
N LYS A 251 12.59 -3.27 20.96
CA LYS A 251 13.41 -2.05 20.89
C LYS A 251 14.20 -2.00 19.59
#